data_AF-A0A4Z1DYN5-F1
#
_entry.id   AF-A0A4Z1DYN5-F1
#
_cell.length_a   1.000
_cell.length_b   1.000
_cell.length_c   1.000
_cell.angle_alpha   90.00
_cell.angle_beta   90.00
_cell.angle_gamma   90.00
#
_symmetry.space_group_name_H-M   'P 1'
#
loop_
_entity.id
_entity.type
_entity.pdbx_description
1 polymer ?
#
loop_
_entity_poly.entity_id
_entity_poly.type
_entity_poly.pdbx_seq_one_letter_code
_entity_poly.pdbx_strand_id
1 'polypeptide(L)'
;MAIEKTVSEIAEILGVSRQAVNNRVKALDPEDTEKNDKGVTVVTRSGLIKLEEIYKKTIFEDEPVSDDVKQRELMEMLVDEKNAEIVRLYEQLKAKDEQLAKKDEQLRVKDVQIAEKDKQLDQQQQLTLQAMNDRETLKLELDQAKEKVQEQESKGFWRRVFGR
;
A
#
# COMPACT_ATOMS: atom_id res chain seq x y z
N MET A 1 -8.14 2.85 -47.28
CA MET A 1 -7.64 2.93 -48.67
C MET A 1 -6.12 2.78 -48.63
N ALA A 2 -5.52 1.95 -49.47
CA ALA A 2 -4.07 1.90 -49.58
C ALA A 2 -3.58 3.20 -50.23
N ILE A 3 -2.78 3.99 -49.51
CA ILE A 3 -2.21 5.23 -50.03
C ILE A 3 -1.02 4.84 -50.90
N GLU A 4 -1.19 4.92 -52.21
CA GLU A 4 -0.14 4.69 -53.20
C GLU A 4 -0.11 5.84 -54.21
N LYS A 5 1.09 6.14 -54.74
CA LYS A 5 1.25 7.14 -55.80
C LYS A 5 2.23 6.67 -56.85
N THR A 6 1.96 7.00 -58.10
CA THR A 6 2.87 6.78 -59.21
C THR A 6 4.05 7.75 -59.16
N VAL A 7 5.14 7.39 -59.83
CA VAL A 7 6.32 8.26 -60.02
C VAL A 7 5.93 9.62 -60.62
N SER A 8 4.93 9.65 -61.50
CA SER A 8 4.45 10.88 -62.14
C SER A 8 3.76 11.83 -61.15
N GLU A 9 2.88 11.29 -60.31
CA GLU A 9 2.15 12.07 -59.28
C GLU A 9 3.11 12.60 -58.23
N ILE A 10 4.08 11.76 -57.79
CA ILE A 10 5.11 12.18 -56.83
C ILE A 10 5.98 13.30 -57.42
N ALA A 11 6.36 13.20 -58.70
CA ALA A 11 7.16 14.24 -59.36
C ALA A 11 6.44 15.58 -59.45
N GLU A 12 5.13 15.55 -59.71
CA GLU A 12 4.27 16.72 -59.74
C GLU A 12 4.18 17.38 -58.35
N ILE A 13 3.91 16.59 -57.30
CA ILE A 13 3.82 17.09 -55.91
C ILE A 13 5.16 17.67 -55.43
N LEU A 14 6.26 16.99 -55.72
CA LEU A 14 7.59 17.42 -55.28
C LEU A 14 8.13 18.59 -56.11
N GLY A 15 7.56 18.87 -57.29
CA GLY A 15 8.06 19.87 -58.23
C GLY A 15 9.43 19.53 -58.81
N VAL A 16 9.72 18.24 -58.98
CA VAL A 16 10.99 17.73 -59.52
C VAL A 16 10.74 16.90 -60.78
N SER A 17 11.78 16.60 -61.55
CA SER A 17 11.60 15.81 -62.77
C SER A 17 11.18 14.37 -62.45
N ARG A 18 10.33 13.77 -63.31
CA ARG A 18 9.95 12.34 -63.19
C ARG A 18 11.17 11.42 -63.15
N GLN A 19 12.23 11.79 -63.86
CA GLN A 19 13.49 11.03 -63.86
C GLN A 19 14.20 11.09 -62.50
N ALA A 20 14.17 12.24 -61.83
CA ALA A 20 14.74 12.36 -60.48
C ALA A 20 13.99 11.47 -59.48
N VAL A 21 12.65 11.48 -59.52
CA VAL A 21 11.84 10.58 -58.68
C VAL A 21 12.08 9.12 -59.04
N ASN A 22 12.11 8.76 -60.32
CA ASN A 22 12.34 7.38 -60.77
C ASN A 22 13.69 6.83 -60.28
N ASN A 23 14.73 7.67 -60.26
CA ASN A 23 16.04 7.28 -59.74
C ASN A 23 15.99 6.99 -58.23
N ARG A 24 15.19 7.75 -57.46
CA ARG A 24 14.99 7.49 -56.04
C ARG A 24 14.13 6.26 -55.79
N VAL A 25 13.07 6.07 -56.57
CA VAL A 25 12.17 4.92 -56.46
C VAL A 25 12.89 3.61 -56.77
N LYS A 26 13.82 3.58 -57.73
CA LYS A 26 14.67 2.42 -58.00
C LYS A 26 15.65 2.08 -56.87
N ALA A 27 15.90 3.02 -55.96
CA ALA A 27 16.75 2.83 -54.80
C ALA A 27 15.95 2.48 -53.53
N LEU A 28 14.62 2.43 -53.61
CA LEU A 28 13.77 1.93 -52.54
C LEU A 28 13.81 0.41 -52.48
N ASP A 29 13.43 -0.14 -51.33
CA ASP A 29 13.33 -1.58 -51.15
C ASP A 29 12.17 -2.14 -52.00
N PRO A 30 12.24 -3.39 -52.47
CA PRO A 30 11.16 -4.00 -53.25
C PRO A 30 9.79 -3.99 -52.55
N GLU A 31 9.77 -3.98 -51.21
CA GLU A 31 8.56 -3.90 -50.36
C GLU A 31 7.89 -2.51 -50.39
N ASP A 32 8.61 -1.47 -50.82
CA ASP A 32 8.12 -0.09 -50.89
C ASP A 32 7.50 0.26 -52.25
N THR A 33 7.53 -0.68 -53.20
CA THR A 33 7.03 -0.48 -54.56
C THR A 33 6.20 -1.65 -55.02
N GLU A 34 5.08 -1.36 -55.66
CA GLU A 34 4.18 -2.38 -56.20
C GLU A 34 3.81 -2.05 -57.65
N LYS A 35 3.14 -2.98 -58.33
CA LYS A 35 2.51 -2.73 -59.62
C LYS A 35 1.00 -2.72 -59.44
N ASN A 36 0.36 -1.65 -59.89
CA ASN A 36 -1.09 -1.58 -59.90
C ASN A 36 -1.71 -2.45 -61.02
N ASP A 37 -3.03 -2.49 -61.09
CA ASP A 37 -3.80 -3.28 -62.08
C ASP A 37 -3.48 -2.93 -63.55
N LYS A 38 -2.88 -1.77 -63.81
CA LYS A 38 -2.46 -1.32 -65.14
C LYS A 38 -0.99 -1.63 -65.43
N GLY A 39 -0.31 -2.34 -64.54
CA GLY A 39 1.11 -2.70 -64.65
C GLY A 39 2.09 -1.56 -64.39
N VAL A 40 1.61 -0.43 -63.86
CA VAL A 40 2.42 0.76 -63.55
C VAL A 40 3.02 0.64 -62.15
N THR A 41 4.30 0.98 -62.01
CA THR A 41 4.96 1.03 -60.69
C THR A 41 4.39 2.17 -59.85
N VAL A 42 3.89 1.80 -58.68
CA VAL A 42 3.40 2.68 -57.63
C VAL A 42 4.29 2.54 -56.41
N VAL A 43 4.43 3.63 -55.65
CA VAL A 43 5.16 3.66 -54.39
C VAL A 43 4.15 3.52 -53.27
N THR A 44 4.36 2.55 -52.38
CA THR A 44 3.49 2.26 -51.24
C THR A 44 3.69 3.30 -50.13
N ARG A 45 2.83 3.33 -49.12
CA ARG A 45 2.91 4.28 -48.01
C ARG A 45 4.29 4.33 -47.34
N SER A 46 4.92 3.18 -47.09
CA SER A 46 6.27 3.12 -46.51
C SER A 46 7.31 3.78 -47.41
N GLY A 47 7.23 3.54 -48.72
CA GLY A 47 8.09 4.19 -49.71
C GLY A 47 7.86 5.70 -49.81
N LEU A 48 6.61 6.15 -49.71
CA LEU A 48 6.27 7.58 -49.71
C LEU A 48 6.88 8.29 -48.51
N ILE A 49 6.84 7.71 -47.30
CA ILE A 49 7.48 8.27 -46.09
C ILE A 49 8.99 8.45 -46.31
N LYS A 50 9.66 7.42 -46.88
CA LYS A 50 11.10 7.49 -47.20
C LYS A 50 11.40 8.62 -48.21
N LEU A 51 10.52 8.82 -49.20
CA LEU A 51 10.66 9.92 -50.17
C LEU A 51 10.41 11.29 -49.53
N GLU A 52 9.42 11.44 -48.65
CA GLU A 52 9.20 12.68 -47.89
C GLU A 52 10.42 13.06 -47.06
N GLU A 53 11.06 12.07 -46.42
CA GLU A 53 12.28 12.28 -45.66
C GLU A 53 13.44 12.79 -46.53
N ILE A 54 13.58 12.27 -47.75
CA ILE A 54 14.63 12.67 -48.70
C ILE A 54 14.38 14.08 -49.24
N TYR A 55 13.14 14.37 -49.64
CA TYR A 55 12.79 15.62 -50.30
C TYR A 55 12.36 16.73 -49.33
N LYS A 56 12.21 16.42 -48.03
CA LYS A 56 11.74 17.33 -46.98
C LYS A 56 10.45 18.06 -47.36
N LYS A 57 9.59 17.35 -48.10
CA LYS A 57 8.30 17.83 -48.60
C LYS A 57 7.27 16.73 -48.38
N THR A 58 6.09 17.12 -47.92
CA THR A 58 4.95 16.24 -47.78
C THR A 58 4.44 15.82 -49.16
N ILE A 59 4.41 14.51 -49.39
CA ILE A 59 3.93 13.85 -50.59
C ILE A 59 2.52 13.31 -50.34
N PHE A 60 2.18 12.95 -49.09
CA PHE A 60 0.83 12.59 -48.69
C PHE A 60 0.50 13.16 -47.31
N GLU A 61 -0.75 13.57 -47.12
CA GLU A 61 -1.26 13.91 -45.80
C GLU A 61 -1.98 12.67 -45.26
N ASP A 62 -1.54 12.18 -44.10
CA ASP A 62 -2.35 11.21 -43.37
C ASP A 62 -3.65 11.89 -42.96
N GLU A 63 -4.77 11.21 -43.21
CA GLU A 63 -6.07 11.67 -42.76
C GLU A 63 -6.01 11.86 -41.24
N PRO A 64 -6.31 13.06 -40.72
CA PRO A 64 -6.14 13.32 -39.30
C PRO A 64 -7.02 12.33 -38.53
N VAL A 65 -6.41 11.60 -37.58
CA VAL A 65 -7.16 10.80 -36.62
C VAL A 65 -8.20 11.72 -36.00
N SER A 66 -9.48 11.38 -36.17
CA SER A 66 -10.60 12.17 -35.66
C SER A 66 -10.39 12.45 -34.18
N ASP A 67 -10.69 13.67 -33.73
CA ASP A 67 -10.53 14.05 -32.33
C ASP A 67 -11.35 13.15 -31.41
N ASP A 68 -12.44 12.55 -31.89
CA ASP A 68 -13.23 11.54 -31.17
C ASP A 68 -12.41 10.28 -30.81
N VAL A 69 -11.53 9.84 -31.71
CA VAL A 69 -10.67 8.66 -31.48
C VAL A 69 -9.60 9.00 -30.44
N LYS A 70 -8.97 10.18 -30.55
CA LYS A 70 -8.00 10.66 -29.55
C LYS A 70 -8.62 10.83 -28.17
N GLN A 71 -9.83 11.38 -28.11
CA GLN A 71 -10.57 11.54 -26.85
C GLN A 71 -10.90 10.18 -26.23
N ARG A 72 -11.30 9.21 -27.05
CA ARG A 72 -11.59 7.85 -26.58
C ARG A 72 -10.36 7.15 -26.02
N GLU A 73 -9.22 7.21 -26.72
CA GLU A 73 -7.96 6.64 -26.26
C GLU A 73 -7.50 7.29 -24.94
N LEU A 74 -7.61 8.62 -24.84
CA LEU A 74 -7.30 9.33 -23.61
C LEU A 74 -8.22 8.93 -22.45
N MET A 75 -9.51 8.77 -22.73
CA MET A 75 -10.49 8.37 -21.73
C MET A 75 -10.27 6.93 -21.27
N GLU A 76 -9.88 6.02 -22.17
CA GLU A 76 -9.51 4.65 -21.84
C GLU A 76 -8.30 4.59 -20.91
N MET A 77 -7.22 5.30 -21.25
CA MET A 77 -6.04 5.41 -20.37
C MET A 77 -6.40 5.98 -18.99
N LEU A 78 -7.26 6.99 -18.94
CA LEU A 78 -7.69 7.59 -17.68
C LEU A 78 -8.52 6.62 -16.84
N VAL A 79 -9.41 5.85 -17.47
CA VAL A 79 -10.22 4.83 -16.77
C VAL A 79 -9.33 3.74 -16.20
N ASP A 80 -8.33 3.28 -16.94
CA ASP A 80 -7.38 2.27 -16.46
C ASP A 80 -6.55 2.77 -15.28
N GLU A 81 -6.04 4.00 -15.36
CA GLU A 81 -5.32 4.64 -14.26
C GLU A 81 -6.21 4.75 -13.00
N LYS A 82 -7.47 5.18 -13.15
CA LYS A 82 -8.42 5.26 -12.04
C LYS A 82 -8.74 3.89 -11.46
N ASN A 83 -8.91 2.88 -12.30
CA ASN A 83 -9.17 1.52 -11.83
C ASN A 83 -7.98 0.95 -11.04
N ALA A 84 -6.74 1.20 -11.48
CA ALA A 84 -5.54 0.80 -10.75
C ALA A 84 -5.46 1.46 -9.36
N GLU A 85 -5.78 2.76 -9.27
CA GLU A 85 -5.80 3.48 -7.99
C GLU A 85 -6.93 2.97 -7.07
N ILE A 86 -8.11 2.64 -7.63
CA ILE A 86 -9.21 2.03 -6.86
C ILE A 86 -8.75 0.71 -6.22
N VAL A 87 -8.10 -0.17 -7.00
CA VAL A 87 -7.58 -1.45 -6.48
C VAL A 87 -6.59 -1.22 -5.36
N ARG A 88 -5.63 -0.30 -5.55
CA ARG A 88 -4.63 0.04 -4.55
C ARG A 88 -5.26 0.57 -3.25
N LEU A 89 -6.24 1.46 -3.36
CA LEU A 89 -6.96 1.99 -2.20
C LEU A 89 -7.74 0.90 -1.46
N TYR A 90 -8.34 -0.03 -2.20
CA TYR A 90 -9.06 -1.16 -1.62
C TYR A 90 -8.13 -2.11 -0.83
N GLU A 91 -6.95 -2.40 -1.37
CA GLU A 91 -5.93 -3.19 -0.69
C GLU A 91 -5.42 -2.50 0.58
N GLN A 92 -5.19 -1.19 0.52
CA GLN A 92 -4.80 -0.41 1.70
C GLN A 92 -5.88 -0.43 2.78
N LEU A 93 -7.16 -0.31 2.39
CA LEU A 93 -8.28 -0.36 3.33
C LEU A 93 -8.33 -1.73 4.01
N LYS A 94 -8.26 -2.82 3.24
CA LYS A 94 -8.23 -4.18 3.77
C LYS A 94 -7.06 -4.40 4.75
N ALA A 95 -5.86 -3.93 4.40
CA ALA A 95 -4.70 -4.04 5.28
C ALA A 95 -4.88 -3.24 6.59
N LYS A 96 -5.52 -2.07 6.53
CA LYS A 96 -5.85 -1.28 7.73
C LYS A 96 -6.90 -1.98 8.60
N ASP A 97 -7.93 -2.57 8.00
CA ASP A 97 -8.95 -3.32 8.74
C ASP A 97 -8.34 -4.52 9.47
N GLU A 98 -7.43 -5.27 8.82
CA GLU A 98 -6.70 -6.36 9.48
C GLU A 98 -5.81 -5.87 10.64
N GLN A 99 -5.19 -4.69 10.50
CA GLN A 99 -4.42 -4.08 11.58
C GLN A 99 -5.30 -3.65 12.75
N LEU A 100 -6.49 -3.10 12.48
CA LEU A 100 -7.44 -2.72 13.51
C LEU A 100 -7.92 -3.96 14.28
N ALA A 101 -8.32 -5.03 13.57
CA ALA A 101 -8.74 -6.28 14.20
C ALA A 101 -7.66 -6.88 15.12
N LYS A 102 -6.38 -6.83 14.70
CA LYS A 102 -5.26 -7.27 15.54
C LYS A 102 -5.08 -6.41 16.79
N LYS A 103 -5.23 -5.09 16.68
CA LYS A 103 -5.13 -4.18 17.83
C LYS A 103 -6.30 -4.36 18.80
N ASP A 104 -7.50 -4.55 18.29
CA ASP A 104 -8.68 -4.80 19.11
C ASP A 104 -8.51 -6.09 19.93
N GLU A 105 -8.02 -7.17 19.31
CA GLU A 105 -7.73 -8.40 20.04
C GLU A 105 -6.65 -8.20 21.11
N GLN A 106 -5.60 -7.43 20.81
CA GLN A 106 -4.58 -7.09 21.80
C GLN A 106 -5.14 -6.28 22.97
N LEU A 107 -6.06 -5.35 22.73
CA LEU A 107 -6.72 -4.59 23.79
C LEU A 107 -7.57 -5.52 24.66
N ARG A 108 -8.34 -6.44 24.06
CA ARG A 108 -9.12 -7.42 24.82
C ARG A 108 -8.26 -8.29 25.72
N VAL A 109 -7.13 -8.79 25.21
CA VAL A 109 -6.20 -9.59 26.02
C VAL A 109 -5.62 -8.75 27.17
N LYS A 110 -5.28 -7.48 26.92
CA LYS A 110 -4.78 -6.58 27.96
C LYS A 110 -5.82 -6.30 29.02
N ASP A 111 -7.08 -6.07 28.64
CA ASP A 111 -8.17 -5.83 29.59
C ASP A 111 -8.39 -7.03 30.51
N VAL A 112 -8.35 -8.25 29.97
CA VAL A 112 -8.43 -9.48 30.78
C VAL A 112 -7.25 -9.57 31.76
N GLN A 113 -6.04 -9.27 31.30
CA GLN A 113 -4.85 -9.27 32.17
C GLN A 113 -4.92 -8.20 33.27
N ILE A 114 -5.46 -7.03 32.98
CA ILE A 114 -5.67 -5.97 33.97
C ILE A 114 -6.67 -6.45 35.03
N ALA A 115 -7.81 -6.99 34.61
CA ALA A 115 -8.81 -7.52 35.54
C ALA A 115 -8.26 -8.63 36.44
N GLU A 116 -7.40 -9.51 35.92
CA GLU A 116 -6.75 -10.54 36.72
C GLU A 116 -5.75 -9.95 37.73
N LYS A 117 -4.94 -8.97 37.32
CA LYS A 117 -4.01 -8.27 38.22
C LYS A 117 -4.73 -7.48 39.30
N ASP A 118 -5.83 -6.81 38.98
CA ASP A 118 -6.64 -6.07 39.95
C ASP A 118 -7.18 -7.03 41.02
N LYS A 119 -7.69 -8.19 40.62
CA LYS A 119 -8.13 -9.23 41.57
C LYS A 119 -6.99 -9.72 42.46
N GLN A 120 -5.79 -9.92 41.91
CA GLN A 120 -4.62 -10.31 42.71
C GLN A 120 -4.21 -9.22 43.70
N LEU A 121 -4.26 -7.95 43.28
CA LEU A 121 -3.96 -6.81 44.15
C LEU A 121 -4.99 -6.71 45.29
N ASP A 122 -6.28 -6.86 45.00
CA ASP A 122 -7.33 -6.86 46.00
C ASP A 122 -7.13 -7.98 47.03
N GLN A 123 -6.81 -9.19 46.57
CA GLN A 123 -6.48 -10.31 47.45
C GLN A 123 -5.26 -10.03 48.32
N GLN A 124 -4.20 -9.46 47.74
CA GLN A 124 -3.00 -9.10 48.49
C GLN A 124 -3.29 -8.03 49.55
N GLN A 125 -4.11 -7.02 49.22
CA GLN A 125 -4.52 -5.98 50.16
C GLN A 125 -5.33 -6.57 51.32
N GLN A 126 -6.28 -7.47 51.04
CA GLN A 126 -7.05 -8.15 52.07
C GLN A 126 -6.19 -9.00 53.01
N LEU A 127 -5.28 -9.82 52.44
CA LEU A 127 -4.36 -10.63 53.23
C LEU A 127 -3.42 -9.77 54.08
N THR A 128 -2.98 -8.63 53.54
CA THR A 128 -2.12 -7.68 54.27
C THR A 128 -2.88 -7.07 55.44
N LEU A 129 -4.12 -6.60 55.23
CA LEU A 129 -4.97 -6.07 56.29
C LEU A 129 -5.23 -7.10 57.39
N GLN A 130 -5.53 -8.35 56.99
CA GLN A 130 -5.73 -9.44 57.94
C GLN A 130 -4.47 -9.71 58.76
N ALA A 131 -3.30 -9.82 58.12
CA ALA A 131 -2.04 -10.03 58.81
C ALA A 131 -1.67 -8.87 59.76
N MET A 132 -2.04 -7.63 59.42
CA MET A 132 -1.84 -6.48 60.30
C MET A 132 -2.75 -6.56 61.54
N ASN A 133 -4.04 -6.89 61.36
CA ASN A 133 -4.97 -7.08 62.46
C ASN A 133 -4.53 -8.23 63.39
N ASP A 134 -4.16 -9.37 62.83
CA ASP A 134 -3.68 -10.53 63.60
C ASP A 134 -2.40 -10.20 64.38
N ARG A 135 -1.51 -9.38 63.81
CA ARG A 135 -0.31 -8.91 64.51
C ARG A 135 -0.66 -7.97 65.67
N GLU A 136 -1.67 -7.13 65.53
CA GLU A 136 -2.14 -6.24 66.60
C GLU A 136 -2.78 -7.03 67.74
N THR A 137 -3.63 -8.01 67.44
CA THR A 137 -4.26 -8.87 68.45
C THR A 137 -3.21 -9.69 69.21
N LEU A 138 -2.26 -10.32 68.50
CA LEU A 138 -1.18 -11.08 69.13
C LEU A 138 -0.29 -10.21 70.02
N LYS A 139 -0.05 -8.94 69.66
CA LYS A 139 0.69 -8.01 70.53
C LYS A 139 -0.08 -7.75 71.83
N LEU A 140 -1.38 -7.50 71.75
CA LEU A 140 -2.23 -7.28 72.93
C LEU A 140 -2.26 -8.52 73.83
N GLU A 141 -2.42 -9.71 73.26
CA GLU A 141 -2.39 -10.97 74.01
C GLU A 141 -1.04 -11.20 74.68
N LEU A 142 0.06 -10.89 73.99
CA LEU A 142 1.41 -11.04 74.51
C LEU A 142 1.69 -10.05 75.65
N ASP A 143 1.20 -8.82 75.56
CA ASP A 143 1.32 -7.83 76.63
C ASP A 143 0.47 -8.23 77.85
N GLN A 144 -0.77 -8.69 77.67
CA GLN A 144 -1.60 -9.24 78.74
C GLN A 144 -0.97 -10.48 79.40
N ALA A 145 -0.35 -11.36 78.62
CA ALA A 145 0.35 -12.54 79.14
C ALA A 145 1.57 -12.13 79.98
N LYS A 146 2.35 -11.13 79.52
CA LYS A 146 3.48 -10.58 80.30
C LYS A 146 3.03 -9.94 81.61
N GLU A 147 1.93 -9.18 81.60
CA GLU A 147 1.36 -8.60 82.83
C GLU A 147 0.96 -9.69 83.83
N LYS A 148 0.27 -10.74 83.38
CA LYS A 148 -0.10 -11.88 84.24
C LYS A 148 1.12 -12.59 84.81
N VAL A 149 2.19 -12.77 84.02
CA VAL A 149 3.45 -13.36 84.49
C VAL A 149 4.11 -12.46 85.54
N GLN A 150 4.22 -11.14 85.30
CA GLN A 150 4.75 -10.19 86.28
C GLN A 150 3.94 -10.16 87.58
N GLU A 151 2.61 -10.23 87.49
CA GLU A 151 1.76 -10.33 88.67
C GLU A 151 2.00 -11.63 89.45
N GLN A 152 2.17 -12.77 88.77
CA GLN A 152 2.48 -14.03 89.44
C GLN A 152 3.89 -14.03 90.05
N GLU A 153 4.87 -13.48 89.35
CA GLU A 153 6.24 -13.34 89.85
C GLU A 153 6.29 -12.41 91.06
N SER A 154 5.61 -11.26 91.01
CA SER A 154 5.52 -10.34 92.15
C SER A 154 4.76 -10.97 93.33
N LYS A 155 3.62 -11.63 93.12
CA LYS A 155 2.91 -12.39 94.17
C LYS A 155 3.79 -13.49 94.78
N GLY A 156 4.51 -14.25 93.96
CA GLY A 156 5.44 -15.29 94.40
C GLY A 156 6.67 -14.74 95.12
N PHE A 157 7.17 -13.58 94.68
CA PHE A 157 8.26 -12.83 95.32
C PHE A 157 7.85 -12.34 96.72
N TRP A 158 6.72 -11.64 96.85
CA TRP A 158 6.23 -11.18 98.16
C TRP A 158 5.94 -12.34 99.12
N ARG A 159 5.42 -13.46 98.61
CA ARG A 159 5.21 -14.68 99.41
C ARG A 159 6.52 -15.29 99.92
N ARG A 160 7.61 -15.20 99.15
CA ARG A 160 8.93 -15.73 99.51
C ARG A 160 9.72 -14.79 100.43
N VAL A 161 9.49 -13.48 100.32
CA VAL A 161 10.19 -12.46 101.11
C VAL A 161 9.49 -12.16 102.45
N PHE A 162 8.16 -12.24 102.51
CA PHE A 162 7.36 -11.86 103.70
C PHE A 162 6.46 -12.97 104.25
N GLY A 163 6.44 -14.15 103.65
CA GLY A 163 5.72 -15.32 104.18
C GLY A 163 6.51 -16.02 105.28
N ARG A 164 5.96 -16.06 106.49
CA ARG A 164 6.16 -17.18 107.42
C ARG A 164 5.39 -18.40 106.92
#